data_AF-A0AAU7W4I5-F1
#
_entry.id   AF-A0AAU7W4I5-F1
#
_cell.length_a   1.000
_cell.length_b   1.000
_cell.length_c   1.000
_cell.angle_alpha   90.00
_cell.angle_beta   90.00
_cell.angle_gamma   90.00
#
_symmetry.space_group_name_H-M   'P 1'
#
loop_
_entity.id
_entity.type
_entity.pdbx_description
1 polymer ?
#
loop_
_entity_poly.entity_id
_entity_poly.type
_entity_poly.pdbx_seq_one_letter_code
_entity_poly.pdbx_strand_id
1 'polypeptide(L)'
;MVDTLYPANAVTDAPAYNGRILRQAGAVDLAGAVAGRPLGARSGVRPGTPTNTVTTTSSTWTCQPFAGVADVMTAAESGPYRFAFDAAASGSIVAADTQARKDIIYVEVKDPAEGVGSTPSVTRKYLPGAPSGTPSAPSIPPTERGFVIAEINVPATGGGAPTVTWVAPYCVAAGGVLPVPAGVYPTSPYLGQYVDDPVKGLLRYDGTGWVPQSPLIMPGAGLVGGTPPAGTRFIEKSGAFLVNTNGSGDAGYTYPTPFPNGVLSIELQRRDFSNYGATIQILNATQTLSVASFRVYQPGGAPLTGVNNVPFTYRAIGW
;
A
#
# COMPACT_ATOMS: atom_id res chain seq x y z
N MET A 1 26.53 2.12 -24.22
CA MET A 1 26.19 2.35 -22.80
C MET A 1 26.47 3.81 -22.53
N VAL A 2 25.53 4.55 -21.94
CA VAL A 2 25.71 5.97 -21.61
C VAL A 2 25.44 6.12 -20.12
N ASP A 3 26.52 6.23 -19.36
CA ASP A 3 26.42 6.38 -17.91
C ASP A 3 26.00 7.81 -17.60
N THR A 4 24.87 7.95 -16.91
CA THR A 4 24.25 9.25 -16.62
C THR A 4 24.46 9.63 -15.18
N LEU A 5 24.98 10.83 -14.94
CA LEU A 5 25.10 11.45 -13.62
C LEU A 5 24.26 12.74 -13.60
N TYR A 6 23.30 12.84 -12.69
CA TYR A 6 22.45 14.02 -12.52
C TYR A 6 22.03 14.20 -11.05
N PRO A 7 21.96 15.45 -10.53
CA PRO A 7 22.43 16.68 -11.15
C PRO A 7 23.95 16.82 -11.01
N ALA A 8 24.66 16.90 -12.14
CA ALA A 8 26.06 17.32 -12.19
C ALA A 8 26.16 18.70 -12.87
N ASN A 9 27.05 19.55 -12.34
CA ASN A 9 27.38 20.84 -12.96
C ASN A 9 27.96 20.60 -14.35
N ALA A 10 27.48 21.36 -15.34
CA ALA A 10 28.07 21.34 -16.67
C ALA A 10 29.44 22.06 -16.65
N VAL A 11 30.45 21.42 -17.25
CA VAL A 11 31.76 22.00 -17.53
C VAL A 11 31.96 21.93 -19.04
N THR A 12 32.12 23.09 -19.68
CA THR A 12 32.23 23.19 -21.15
C THR A 12 31.05 22.50 -21.86
N ASP A 13 29.83 22.85 -21.44
CA ASP A 13 28.54 22.33 -21.94
C ASP A 13 28.32 20.81 -21.79
N ALA A 14 29.19 20.11 -21.06
CA ALA A 14 29.08 18.68 -20.77
C ALA A 14 28.88 18.39 -19.27
N PRO A 15 28.01 17.45 -18.87
CA PRO A 15 27.14 16.64 -19.73
C PRO A 15 25.91 17.41 -20.22
N ALA A 16 25.48 17.13 -21.45
CA ALA A 16 24.21 17.62 -22.00
C ALA A 16 23.07 16.66 -21.63
N TYR A 17 21.96 17.20 -21.13
CA TYR A 17 20.79 16.41 -20.71
C TYR A 17 19.63 16.59 -21.68
N ASN A 18 18.94 15.49 -22.01
CA ASN A 18 17.65 15.51 -22.72
C ASN A 18 16.54 14.95 -21.82
N GLY A 19 15.28 15.06 -22.25
CA GLY A 19 14.12 14.63 -21.47
C GLY A 19 14.18 13.15 -21.03
N ARG A 20 14.67 12.25 -21.89
CA ARG A 20 14.85 10.82 -21.55
C ARG A 20 15.92 10.63 -20.47
N ILE A 21 17.07 11.27 -20.61
CA ILE A 21 18.17 11.21 -19.62
C ILE A 21 17.70 11.69 -18.25
N LEU A 22 16.90 12.76 -18.19
CA LEU A 22 16.30 13.26 -16.95
C LEU A 22 15.27 12.29 -16.34
N ARG A 23 14.42 11.64 -17.18
CA ARG A 23 13.49 10.59 -16.72
C ARG A 23 14.23 9.39 -16.15
N GLN A 24 15.30 8.94 -16.81
CA GLN A 24 16.14 7.82 -16.36
C GLN A 24 16.81 8.13 -15.01
N ALA A 25 17.44 9.29 -14.87
CA ALA A 25 18.07 9.69 -13.61
C ALA A 25 17.04 9.84 -12.48
N GLY A 26 15.89 10.44 -12.77
CA GLY A 26 14.77 10.57 -11.83
C GLY A 26 14.01 9.27 -11.54
N ALA A 27 14.34 8.14 -12.17
CA ALA A 27 13.69 6.86 -11.83
C ALA A 27 14.05 6.39 -10.42
N VAL A 28 15.23 6.77 -9.90
CA VAL A 28 15.71 6.38 -8.56
C VAL A 28 14.79 6.81 -7.41
N ASP A 29 14.07 7.92 -7.56
CA ASP A 29 13.16 8.42 -6.53
C ASP A 29 11.83 7.65 -6.50
N LEU A 30 11.55 6.76 -7.46
CA LEU A 30 10.22 6.19 -7.72
C LEU A 30 10.18 4.68 -7.49
N ALA A 31 9.14 4.20 -6.81
CA ALA A 31 8.95 2.77 -6.62
C ALA A 31 8.35 2.10 -7.87
N GLY A 32 8.64 0.81 -8.04
CA GLY A 32 8.02 -0.05 -9.05
C GLY A 32 8.95 -0.53 -10.17
N ALA A 33 10.25 -0.24 -10.10
CA ALA A 33 11.24 -0.92 -10.94
C ALA A 33 11.18 -2.44 -10.75
N VAL A 34 11.32 -3.18 -11.85
CA VAL A 34 11.31 -4.66 -11.90
C VAL A 34 12.44 -5.14 -12.80
N ALA A 35 12.82 -6.43 -12.75
CA ALA A 35 13.92 -6.96 -13.55
C ALA A 35 13.79 -6.67 -15.07
N GLY A 36 12.56 -6.68 -15.61
CA GLY A 36 12.29 -6.33 -17.02
C GLY A 36 12.12 -4.83 -17.32
N ARG A 37 12.08 -3.97 -16.29
CA ARG A 37 12.04 -2.49 -16.37
C ARG A 37 12.83 -1.89 -15.20
N PRO A 38 14.18 -1.98 -15.22
CA PRO A 38 15.01 -1.50 -14.10
C PRO A 38 14.99 0.03 -13.96
N LEU A 39 14.71 0.75 -15.05
CA LEU A 39 14.50 2.21 -15.07
C LEU A 39 13.00 2.58 -15.07
N GLY A 40 12.11 1.63 -14.81
CA GLY A 40 10.66 1.82 -14.77
C GLY A 40 10.14 2.23 -13.39
N ALA A 41 8.84 2.47 -13.31
CA ALA A 41 8.15 2.81 -12.08
C ALA A 41 6.70 2.30 -12.09
N ARG A 42 6.01 2.40 -10.95
CA ARG A 42 4.58 2.13 -10.88
C ARG A 42 3.81 3.35 -11.40
N SER A 43 3.14 3.20 -12.54
CA SER A 43 2.11 4.14 -13.00
C SER A 43 1.04 4.34 -11.91
N GLY A 44 0.63 5.59 -11.66
CA GLY A 44 -0.36 5.91 -10.65
C GLY A 44 -0.44 7.38 -10.27
N VAL A 45 -1.34 7.68 -9.33
CA VAL A 45 -1.51 9.00 -8.70
C VAL A 45 -0.80 9.07 -7.35
N ARG A 46 -0.52 10.28 -6.88
CA ARG A 46 0.02 10.48 -5.52
C ARG A 46 -1.00 10.00 -4.44
N PRO A 47 -0.56 9.30 -3.38
CA PRO A 47 -1.37 9.08 -2.18
C PRO A 47 -1.97 10.38 -1.65
N GLY A 48 -3.24 10.34 -1.25
CA GLY A 48 -4.02 11.51 -0.85
C GLY A 48 -4.77 12.20 -2.00
N THR A 49 -4.61 11.78 -3.27
CA THR A 49 -5.57 12.16 -4.33
C THR A 49 -6.97 11.63 -3.97
N PRO A 50 -7.99 12.49 -3.86
CA PRO A 50 -9.35 12.07 -3.48
C PRO A 50 -10.01 11.13 -4.51
N THR A 51 -10.84 10.21 -4.02
CA THR A 51 -11.62 9.30 -4.89
C THR A 51 -12.73 10.01 -5.68
N ASN A 52 -13.07 11.26 -5.34
CA ASN A 52 -13.96 12.11 -6.11
C ASN A 52 -13.22 13.08 -7.06
N THR A 53 -11.94 12.85 -7.37
CA THR A 53 -11.19 13.63 -8.37
C THR A 53 -11.83 13.56 -9.76
N VAL A 54 -12.53 12.48 -10.10
CA VAL A 54 -13.40 12.42 -11.29
C VAL A 54 -14.86 12.41 -10.85
N THR A 55 -15.68 13.25 -11.49
CA THR A 55 -17.14 13.31 -11.30
C THR A 55 -17.85 13.35 -12.65
N THR A 56 -19.14 13.01 -12.66
CA THR A 56 -19.98 12.97 -13.86
C THR A 56 -21.36 13.58 -13.62
N THR A 57 -21.88 14.26 -14.65
CA THR A 57 -23.32 14.51 -14.83
C THR A 57 -23.89 13.48 -15.83
N SER A 58 -25.12 13.68 -16.31
CA SER A 58 -25.69 12.88 -17.40
C SER A 58 -24.97 13.05 -18.75
N SER A 59 -24.29 14.17 -18.98
CA SER A 59 -23.70 14.54 -20.28
C SER A 59 -22.21 14.85 -20.23
N THR A 60 -21.62 15.01 -19.05
CA THR A 60 -20.30 15.63 -18.89
C THR A 60 -19.50 14.92 -17.81
N TRP A 61 -18.25 14.56 -18.11
CA TRP A 61 -17.27 14.18 -17.09
C TRP A 61 -16.41 15.40 -16.74
N THR A 62 -15.96 15.46 -15.48
CA THR A 62 -15.02 16.47 -14.99
C THR A 62 -13.95 15.77 -14.17
N CYS A 63 -12.69 16.10 -14.44
CA CYS A 63 -11.52 15.59 -13.72
C CYS A 63 -10.75 16.77 -13.11
N GLN A 64 -10.72 16.82 -11.79
CA GLN A 64 -10.05 17.85 -10.98
C GLN A 64 -8.52 17.81 -11.12
N PRO A 65 -7.80 18.82 -10.63
CA PRO A 65 -6.34 18.82 -10.51
C PRO A 65 -5.81 17.61 -9.72
N PHE A 66 -4.73 16.98 -10.20
CA PHE A 66 -3.97 15.94 -9.48
C PHE A 66 -2.58 15.76 -10.13
N ALA A 67 -1.68 15.03 -9.44
CA ALA A 67 -0.34 14.72 -9.93
C ALA A 67 -0.02 13.23 -9.75
N GLY A 68 0.94 12.73 -10.53
CA GLY A 68 1.28 11.31 -10.55
C GLY A 68 2.49 10.95 -11.40
N VAL A 69 2.61 9.65 -11.65
CA VAL A 69 3.66 9.02 -12.45
C VAL A 69 3.00 8.17 -13.55
N ALA A 70 3.54 8.24 -14.76
CA ALA A 70 3.14 7.39 -15.88
C ALA A 70 4.39 6.67 -16.43
N ASP A 71 4.54 5.40 -16.09
CA ASP A 71 5.45 4.48 -16.75
C ASP A 71 4.66 3.63 -17.76
N VAL A 72 4.54 4.17 -18.97
CA VAL A 72 3.59 3.69 -20.00
C VAL A 72 4.26 3.40 -21.35
N MET A 73 5.56 3.69 -21.48
CA MET A 73 6.31 3.50 -22.73
C MET A 73 6.87 2.08 -22.86
N THR A 74 6.89 1.53 -24.07
CA THR A 74 7.29 0.14 -24.32
C THR A 74 8.79 -0.08 -24.23
N ALA A 75 9.61 0.91 -24.61
CA ALA A 75 11.06 0.83 -24.47
C ALA A 75 11.48 0.90 -22.99
N ALA A 76 12.46 0.09 -22.60
CA ALA A 76 12.87 -0.05 -21.20
C ALA A 76 13.67 1.18 -20.71
N GLU A 77 14.27 1.91 -21.64
CA GLU A 77 15.10 3.08 -21.42
C GLU A 77 14.32 4.41 -21.45
N SER A 78 13.02 4.43 -21.78
CA SER A 78 12.26 5.69 -21.85
C SER A 78 12.18 6.42 -20.50
N GLY A 79 12.18 5.66 -19.40
CA GLY A 79 11.96 6.14 -18.04
C GLY A 79 10.52 6.62 -17.78
N PRO A 80 10.14 6.79 -16.50
CA PRO A 80 8.81 7.22 -16.11
C PRO A 80 8.58 8.73 -16.32
N TYR A 81 7.36 9.11 -16.68
CA TYR A 81 6.94 10.50 -16.76
C TYR A 81 6.35 10.94 -15.42
N ARG A 82 6.87 12.01 -14.83
CA ARG A 82 6.18 12.72 -13.75
C ARG A 82 5.25 13.75 -14.36
N PHE A 83 4.01 13.84 -13.89
CA PHE A 83 3.02 14.78 -14.43
C PHE A 83 2.21 15.45 -13.32
N ALA A 84 1.65 16.62 -13.66
CA ALA A 84 0.66 17.31 -12.86
C ALA A 84 -0.39 17.95 -13.77
N PHE A 85 -1.63 17.97 -13.31
CA PHE A 85 -2.71 18.80 -13.81
C PHE A 85 -3.03 19.82 -12.73
N ASP A 86 -2.95 21.10 -13.08
CA ASP A 86 -3.18 22.27 -12.22
C ASP A 86 -4.61 22.82 -12.32
N ALA A 87 -5.25 22.65 -13.48
CA ALA A 87 -6.65 23.00 -13.73
C ALA A 87 -7.53 21.77 -13.94
N ALA A 88 -8.81 21.88 -13.59
CA ALA A 88 -9.82 20.89 -13.95
C ALA A 88 -9.99 20.81 -15.48
N ALA A 89 -10.29 19.61 -15.99
CA ALA A 89 -10.69 19.41 -17.39
C ALA A 89 -12.02 18.67 -17.44
N SER A 90 -12.83 18.98 -18.44
CA SER A 90 -14.13 18.35 -18.65
C SER A 90 -14.31 17.97 -20.12
N GLY A 91 -15.20 17.03 -20.38
CA GLY A 91 -15.59 16.64 -21.73
C GLY A 91 -16.95 15.94 -21.74
N SER A 92 -17.50 15.76 -22.93
CA SER A 92 -18.79 15.10 -23.08
C SER A 92 -18.71 13.59 -22.80
N ILE A 93 -19.75 13.05 -22.18
CA ILE A 93 -20.05 11.63 -22.10
C ILE A 93 -20.97 11.30 -23.29
N VAL A 94 -20.76 10.16 -23.94
CA VAL A 94 -21.67 9.69 -25.00
C VAL A 94 -23.05 9.41 -24.40
N ALA A 95 -24.14 9.75 -25.10
CA ALA A 95 -25.50 9.51 -24.62
C ALA A 95 -25.72 8.04 -24.21
N ALA A 96 -26.59 7.80 -23.22
CA ALA A 96 -26.95 6.44 -22.81
C ALA A 96 -27.63 5.67 -23.97
N ASP A 97 -27.39 4.36 -24.03
CA ASP A 97 -28.01 3.44 -24.99
C ASP A 97 -29.16 2.65 -24.32
N THR A 98 -29.89 1.86 -25.10
CA THR A 98 -30.83 0.83 -24.63
C THR A 98 -30.22 -0.16 -23.63
N GLN A 99 -28.90 -0.35 -23.65
CA GLN A 99 -28.16 -1.15 -22.69
C GLN A 99 -27.15 -0.32 -21.91
N ALA A 100 -26.82 -0.75 -20.69
CA ALA A 100 -25.78 -0.13 -19.89
C ALA A 100 -24.39 -0.36 -20.51
N ARG A 101 -23.42 0.46 -20.10
CA ARG A 101 -22.00 0.28 -20.47
C ARG A 101 -21.07 0.79 -19.37
N LYS A 102 -19.78 0.44 -19.49
CA LYS A 102 -18.70 1.03 -18.71
C LYS A 102 -17.81 1.84 -19.62
N ASP A 103 -17.59 3.11 -19.29
CA ASP A 103 -16.62 3.99 -19.94
C ASP A 103 -15.40 4.17 -19.02
N ILE A 104 -14.28 4.67 -19.53
CA ILE A 104 -13.10 5.00 -18.70
C ILE A 104 -12.65 6.45 -18.87
N ILE A 105 -12.04 6.98 -17.80
CA ILE A 105 -11.11 8.10 -17.85
C ILE A 105 -9.70 7.58 -17.60
N TYR A 106 -8.75 7.99 -18.44
CA TYR A 106 -7.34 7.60 -18.36
C TYR A 106 -6.41 8.80 -18.58
N VAL A 107 -5.17 8.68 -18.10
CA VAL A 107 -4.08 9.61 -18.41
C VAL A 107 -3.36 9.10 -19.64
N GLU A 108 -3.26 9.91 -20.69
CA GLU A 108 -2.50 9.64 -21.91
C GLU A 108 -1.22 10.48 -21.92
N VAL A 109 -0.08 9.85 -22.24
CA VAL A 109 1.21 10.50 -22.50
C VAL A 109 1.52 10.42 -23.99
N LYS A 110 1.93 11.55 -24.56
CA LYS A 110 2.50 11.67 -25.91
C LYS A 110 3.92 12.18 -25.79
N ASP A 111 4.83 11.53 -26.50
CA ASP A 111 6.22 11.93 -26.64
C ASP A 111 6.73 11.45 -28.02
N PRO A 112 6.92 12.35 -29.00
CA PRO A 112 7.43 11.98 -30.31
C PRO A 112 8.81 11.32 -30.27
N ALA A 113 9.63 11.62 -29.24
CA ALA A 113 10.94 10.98 -29.05
C ALA A 113 10.85 9.52 -28.56
N GLU A 114 9.66 9.07 -28.15
CA GLU A 114 9.32 7.67 -27.88
C GLU A 114 8.35 7.11 -28.94
N GLY A 115 8.16 7.82 -30.07
CA GLY A 115 7.35 7.39 -31.21
C GLY A 115 5.83 7.57 -31.06
N VAL A 116 5.36 8.42 -30.13
CA VAL A 116 3.92 8.55 -29.82
C VAL A 116 3.43 9.99 -29.87
N GLY A 117 2.54 10.28 -30.82
CA GLY A 117 1.99 11.62 -31.04
C GLY A 117 2.93 12.58 -31.77
N SER A 118 2.48 13.83 -31.96
CA SER A 118 3.23 14.89 -32.67
C SER A 118 3.92 15.90 -31.75
N THR A 119 3.48 15.97 -30.48
CA THR A 119 3.94 16.99 -29.51
C THR A 119 4.00 16.37 -28.11
N PRO A 120 5.09 16.56 -27.34
CA PRO A 120 5.17 16.14 -25.95
C PRO A 120 4.01 16.70 -25.14
N SER A 121 3.20 15.83 -24.53
CA SER A 121 2.03 16.25 -23.74
C SER A 121 1.55 15.13 -22.83
N VAL A 122 0.81 15.52 -21.78
CA VAL A 122 0.07 14.61 -20.90
C VAL A 122 -1.36 15.12 -20.82
N THR A 123 -2.35 14.26 -21.04
CA THR A 123 -3.75 14.67 -21.13
C THR A 123 -4.68 13.70 -20.40
N ARG A 124 -5.87 14.18 -20.05
CA ARG A 124 -6.97 13.37 -19.51
C ARG A 124 -7.91 13.03 -20.66
N LYS A 125 -8.18 11.75 -20.84
CA LYS A 125 -8.92 11.22 -21.99
C LYS A 125 -10.10 10.38 -21.52
N TYR A 126 -11.17 10.44 -22.29
CA TYR A 126 -12.39 9.64 -22.11
C TYR A 126 -12.51 8.65 -23.27
N LEU A 127 -12.82 7.40 -22.95
CA LEU A 127 -13.08 6.33 -23.92
C LEU A 127 -14.39 5.64 -23.55
N PRO A 128 -15.43 5.70 -24.41
CA PRO A 128 -16.67 4.97 -24.19
C PRO A 128 -16.48 3.46 -24.38
N GLY A 129 -17.18 2.66 -23.59
CA GLY A 129 -17.32 1.22 -23.81
C GLY A 129 -18.44 0.89 -24.79
N ALA A 130 -18.62 -0.41 -25.05
CA ALA A 130 -19.76 -0.91 -25.81
C ALA A 130 -20.98 -1.16 -24.90
N PRO A 131 -22.20 -0.81 -25.32
CA PRO A 131 -23.44 -1.25 -24.66
C PRO A 131 -23.52 -2.77 -24.58
N SER A 132 -23.87 -3.31 -23.42
CA SER A 132 -23.96 -4.76 -23.17
C SER A 132 -24.87 -5.08 -21.98
N GLY A 133 -25.50 -6.25 -21.99
CA GLY A 133 -26.18 -6.81 -20.81
C GLY A 133 -25.21 -7.19 -19.68
N THR A 134 -23.92 -7.32 -19.98
CA THR A 134 -22.83 -7.49 -19.00
C THR A 134 -21.68 -6.53 -19.31
N PRO A 135 -21.76 -5.25 -18.90
CA PRO A 135 -20.76 -4.23 -19.22
C PRO A 135 -19.36 -4.51 -18.65
N SER A 136 -18.35 -4.49 -19.54
CA SER A 136 -16.93 -4.47 -19.20
C SER A 136 -16.30 -3.13 -19.58
N ALA A 137 -15.35 -2.63 -18.79
CA ALA A 137 -14.59 -1.43 -19.14
C ALA A 137 -13.74 -1.69 -20.42
N PRO A 138 -13.65 -0.73 -21.36
CA PRO A 138 -12.80 -0.86 -22.54
C PRO A 138 -11.31 -0.80 -22.17
N SER A 139 -10.46 -1.45 -22.98
CA SER A 139 -9.00 -1.30 -22.91
C SER A 139 -8.55 -0.02 -23.61
N ILE A 140 -7.53 0.65 -23.07
CA ILE A 140 -6.85 1.77 -23.75
C ILE A 140 -6.27 1.26 -25.10
N PRO A 141 -6.44 1.99 -26.22
CA PRO A 141 -5.94 1.55 -27.53
C PRO A 141 -4.42 1.31 -27.53
N PRO A 142 -3.91 0.23 -28.17
CA PRO A 142 -2.46 -0.05 -28.23
C PRO A 142 -1.61 0.99 -28.98
N THR A 143 -2.22 1.97 -29.65
CA THR A 143 -1.58 3.14 -30.26
C THR A 143 -1.37 4.29 -29.27
N GLU A 144 -2.09 4.30 -28.15
CA GLU A 144 -1.99 5.30 -27.10
C GLU A 144 -1.15 4.76 -25.93
N ARG A 145 -0.61 5.64 -25.08
CA ARG A 145 0.24 5.26 -23.93
C ARG A 145 -0.35 5.86 -22.69
N GLY A 146 -0.91 5.05 -21.80
CA GLY A 146 -1.68 5.56 -20.68
C GLY A 146 -2.06 4.53 -19.64
N PHE A 147 -2.69 5.00 -18.56
CA PHE A 147 -3.25 4.17 -17.51
C PHE A 147 -4.60 4.73 -17.02
N VAL A 148 -5.51 3.82 -16.64
CA VAL A 148 -6.86 4.15 -16.20
C VAL A 148 -6.85 4.81 -14.82
N ILE A 149 -7.67 5.84 -14.63
CA ILE A 149 -7.86 6.51 -13.33
C ILE A 149 -9.29 6.38 -12.79
N ALA A 150 -10.30 6.30 -13.65
CA ALA A 150 -11.69 6.10 -13.24
C ALA A 150 -12.46 5.24 -14.24
N GLU A 151 -13.40 4.45 -13.72
CA GLU A 151 -14.48 3.86 -14.51
C GLU A 151 -15.75 4.70 -14.33
N ILE A 152 -16.53 4.85 -15.39
CA ILE A 152 -17.85 5.47 -15.36
C ILE A 152 -18.87 4.40 -15.74
N ASN A 153 -19.74 4.02 -14.80
CA ASN A 153 -20.89 3.17 -15.10
C ASN A 153 -21.99 4.05 -15.70
N VAL A 154 -22.27 3.88 -16.99
CA VAL A 154 -23.38 4.57 -17.67
C VAL A 154 -24.57 3.62 -17.72
N PRO A 155 -25.69 3.93 -17.02
CA PRO A 155 -26.87 3.09 -17.07
C PRO A 155 -27.52 3.13 -18.46
N ALA A 156 -28.39 2.15 -18.73
CA ALA A 156 -29.28 2.21 -19.89
C ALA A 156 -30.18 3.46 -19.82
N THR A 157 -30.70 3.91 -20.97
CA THR A 157 -31.63 5.05 -21.07
C THR A 157 -32.80 4.88 -20.09
N GLY A 158 -33.02 5.90 -19.24
CA GLY A 158 -34.03 5.87 -18.17
C GLY A 158 -33.53 5.31 -16.82
N GLY A 159 -32.35 4.66 -16.78
CA GLY A 159 -31.77 4.07 -15.57
C GLY A 159 -31.03 5.03 -14.64
N GLY A 160 -31.21 6.36 -14.79
CA GLY A 160 -30.63 7.38 -13.92
C GLY A 160 -29.34 8.03 -14.45
N ALA A 161 -28.56 8.63 -13.56
CA ALA A 161 -27.31 9.32 -13.89
C ALA A 161 -26.10 8.37 -13.86
N PRO A 162 -25.04 8.62 -14.67
CA PRO A 162 -23.78 7.89 -14.59
C PRO A 162 -23.13 8.01 -13.21
N THR A 163 -22.46 6.93 -12.78
CA THR A 163 -21.71 6.89 -11.51
C THR A 163 -20.23 6.65 -11.77
N VAL A 164 -19.36 7.26 -10.96
CA VAL A 164 -17.90 7.13 -11.08
C VAL A 164 -17.37 6.16 -10.02
N THR A 165 -16.47 5.27 -10.43
CA THR A 165 -15.61 4.49 -9.54
C THR A 165 -14.16 4.92 -9.75
N TRP A 166 -13.50 5.38 -8.69
CA TRP A 166 -12.06 5.66 -8.74
C TRP A 166 -11.28 4.35 -8.72
N VAL A 167 -10.47 4.12 -9.76
CA VAL A 167 -9.67 2.89 -9.93
C VAL A 167 -8.18 3.17 -10.12
N ALA A 168 -7.76 4.43 -9.99
CA ALA A 168 -6.38 4.81 -10.23
C ALA A 168 -5.43 4.08 -9.25
N PRO A 169 -4.38 3.40 -9.75
CA PRO A 169 -3.33 2.90 -8.89
C PRO A 169 -2.60 4.07 -8.20
N TYR A 170 -2.06 3.84 -7.00
CA TYR A 170 -1.15 4.78 -6.36
C TYR A 170 0.31 4.55 -6.80
N CYS A 171 1.05 5.64 -6.97
CA CYS A 171 2.51 5.66 -7.14
C CYS A 171 3.18 6.23 -5.88
N VAL A 172 4.30 5.66 -5.45
CA VAL A 172 5.03 6.10 -4.24
C VAL A 172 6.51 6.30 -4.53
N ALA A 173 7.19 7.04 -3.66
CA ALA A 173 8.64 7.17 -3.71
C ALA A 173 9.32 5.80 -3.49
N ALA A 174 10.55 5.64 -3.96
CA ALA A 174 11.35 4.44 -3.71
C ALA A 174 11.44 4.12 -2.21
N GLY A 175 11.20 2.87 -1.83
CA GLY A 175 11.11 2.43 -0.43
C GLY A 175 9.84 2.88 0.33
N GLY A 176 8.96 3.67 -0.29
CA GLY A 176 7.70 4.11 0.32
C GLY A 176 6.67 2.98 0.48
N VAL A 177 5.83 3.10 1.52
CA VAL A 177 4.68 2.20 1.73
C VAL A 177 3.61 2.50 0.68
N LEU A 178 3.22 1.49 -0.10
CA LEU A 178 2.21 1.63 -1.15
C LEU A 178 0.79 1.37 -0.61
N PRO A 179 -0.14 2.33 -0.63
CA PRO A 179 -1.54 2.06 -0.31
C PRO A 179 -2.17 1.13 -1.36
N VAL A 180 -2.90 0.12 -0.91
CA VAL A 180 -3.57 -0.86 -1.79
C VAL A 180 -5.03 -1.07 -1.40
N PRO A 181 -5.92 -1.39 -2.34
CA PRO A 181 -7.22 -1.98 -1.99
C PRO A 181 -7.02 -3.31 -1.27
N ALA A 182 -7.96 -3.66 -0.38
CA ALA A 182 -7.89 -4.90 0.41
C ALA A 182 -7.66 -6.13 -0.48
N GLY A 183 -6.55 -6.85 -0.26
CA GLY A 183 -6.20 -8.04 -1.04
C GLY A 183 -5.66 -7.81 -2.46
N VAL A 184 -5.57 -6.56 -2.94
CA VAL A 184 -5.15 -6.25 -4.33
C VAL A 184 -3.70 -5.76 -4.34
N TYR A 185 -2.76 -6.70 -4.31
CA TYR A 185 -1.33 -6.42 -4.19
C TYR A 185 -0.62 -6.27 -5.55
N PRO A 186 0.57 -5.64 -5.59
CA PRO A 186 1.46 -5.70 -6.76
C PRO A 186 1.70 -7.14 -7.23
N THR A 187 1.61 -7.36 -8.54
CA THR A 187 1.84 -8.66 -9.20
C THR A 187 3.32 -9.04 -9.30
N SER A 188 4.21 -8.04 -9.33
CA SER A 188 5.67 -8.21 -9.38
C SER A 188 6.35 -7.43 -8.24
N PRO A 189 6.16 -7.84 -6.98
CA PRO A 189 6.77 -7.16 -5.84
C PRO A 189 8.27 -7.47 -5.71
N TYR A 190 9.01 -6.56 -5.08
CA TYR A 190 10.42 -6.77 -4.73
C TYR A 190 10.59 -7.15 -3.26
N LEU A 191 11.67 -7.89 -2.94
CA LEU A 191 11.99 -8.30 -1.58
C LEU A 191 12.07 -7.08 -0.64
N GLY A 192 11.26 -7.11 0.43
CA GLY A 192 11.19 -6.04 1.42
C GLY A 192 10.27 -4.88 1.07
N GLN A 193 9.54 -4.91 -0.05
CA GLN A 193 8.51 -3.93 -0.38
C GLN A 193 7.41 -3.91 0.68
N TYR A 194 6.87 -2.72 0.99
CA TYR A 194 5.75 -2.54 1.92
C TYR A 194 4.46 -2.10 1.21
N VAL A 195 3.32 -2.57 1.70
CA VAL A 195 1.98 -2.10 1.33
C VAL A 195 1.13 -1.83 2.57
N ASP A 196 0.22 -0.87 2.46
CA ASP A 196 -0.80 -0.58 3.48
C ASP A 196 -2.16 -1.11 2.97
N ASP A 197 -2.61 -2.22 3.57
CA ASP A 197 -3.89 -2.87 3.27
C ASP A 197 -4.94 -2.46 4.33
N PRO A 198 -6.09 -1.89 3.97
CA PRO A 198 -7.05 -1.34 4.94
C PRO A 198 -7.74 -2.40 5.83
N VAL A 199 -7.57 -3.70 5.53
CA VAL A 199 -8.11 -4.83 6.32
C VAL A 199 -7.01 -5.53 7.12
N LYS A 200 -5.79 -5.65 6.57
CA LYS A 200 -4.66 -6.38 7.20
C LYS A 200 -3.59 -5.48 7.82
N GLY A 201 -3.65 -4.17 7.60
CA GLY A 201 -2.62 -3.21 7.98
C GLY A 201 -1.36 -3.29 7.11
N LEU A 202 -0.22 -2.93 7.71
CA LEU A 202 1.07 -2.90 7.05
C LEU A 202 1.60 -4.31 6.75
N LEU A 203 1.79 -4.62 5.47
CA LEU A 203 2.37 -5.89 5.01
C LEU A 203 3.75 -5.65 4.38
N ARG A 204 4.64 -6.64 4.51
CA ARG A 204 5.94 -6.70 3.85
C ARG A 204 5.99 -7.89 2.90
N TYR A 205 6.58 -7.72 1.72
CA TYR A 205 6.88 -8.85 0.84
C TYR A 205 8.20 -9.53 1.26
N ASP A 206 8.16 -10.83 1.56
CA ASP A 206 9.31 -11.59 2.05
C ASP A 206 10.12 -12.31 0.95
N GLY A 207 9.74 -12.13 -0.32
CA GLY A 207 10.31 -12.87 -1.46
C GLY A 207 9.43 -14.01 -1.95
N THR A 208 8.45 -14.45 -1.15
CA THR A 208 7.50 -15.52 -1.47
C THR A 208 6.04 -15.08 -1.31
N GLY A 209 5.74 -14.22 -0.33
CA GLY A 209 4.39 -13.76 -0.04
C GLY A 209 4.35 -12.44 0.74
N TRP A 210 3.13 -11.93 0.92
CA TRP A 210 2.86 -10.75 1.74
C TRP A 210 2.59 -11.18 3.18
N VAL A 211 3.54 -10.90 4.06
CA VAL A 211 3.42 -11.19 5.50
C VAL A 211 3.05 -9.92 6.27
N PRO A 212 2.13 -9.98 7.24
CA PRO A 212 1.93 -8.89 8.19
C PRO A 212 3.24 -8.46 8.84
N GLN A 213 3.59 -7.18 8.73
CA GLN A 213 4.55 -6.61 9.66
C GLN A 213 3.81 -6.46 10.99
N SER A 214 4.07 -7.37 11.93
CA SER A 214 3.46 -7.27 13.27
C SER A 214 3.70 -5.86 13.82
N PRO A 215 2.65 -5.14 14.24
CA PRO A 215 2.88 -3.97 15.07
C PRO A 215 3.68 -4.43 16.30
N LEU A 216 4.53 -3.55 16.81
CA LEU A 216 5.13 -3.74 18.12
C LEU A 216 3.99 -3.65 19.15
N ILE A 217 3.52 -4.79 19.66
CA ILE A 217 2.39 -4.81 20.59
C ILE A 217 2.89 -4.37 21.96
N MET A 218 2.78 -3.07 22.21
CA MET A 218 2.80 -2.48 23.54
C MET A 218 1.39 -2.59 24.13
N PRO A 219 1.08 -3.52 25.06
CA PRO A 219 -0.19 -3.50 25.75
C PRO A 219 -0.19 -2.39 26.79
N GLY A 220 -0.94 -1.34 26.51
CA GLY A 220 -1.50 -0.44 27.51
C GLY A 220 -3.01 -0.59 27.55
N ALA A 221 -3.57 -0.97 28.71
CA ALA A 221 -5.01 -0.83 29.00
C ALA A 221 -5.37 -1.01 30.49
N GLY A 222 -4.50 -1.60 31.33
CA GLY A 222 -4.80 -1.79 32.75
C GLY A 222 -3.56 -1.80 33.63
N LEU A 223 -3.44 -0.79 34.50
CA LEU A 223 -2.49 -0.81 35.61
C LEU A 223 -2.92 -1.86 36.62
N VAL A 224 -2.16 -2.94 36.75
CA VAL A 224 -2.35 -3.88 37.86
C VAL A 224 -1.67 -3.27 39.08
N GLY A 225 -2.40 -3.16 40.20
CA GLY A 225 -1.91 -2.50 41.42
C GLY A 225 -2.18 -0.99 41.50
N GLY A 226 -2.86 -0.40 40.51
CA GLY A 226 -3.23 1.01 40.51
C GLY A 226 -2.07 1.96 40.16
N THR A 227 -2.23 3.24 40.53
CA THR A 227 -1.33 4.33 40.14
C THR A 227 -0.26 4.63 41.20
N PRO A 228 1.02 4.80 40.83
CA PRO A 228 1.82 5.97 41.17
C PRO A 228 1.64 6.71 42.53
N PRO A 229 2.11 6.21 43.70
CA PRO A 229 2.77 7.16 44.60
C PRO A 229 4.06 7.73 44.02
N ALA A 230 4.20 9.04 44.23
CA ALA A 230 5.40 9.79 43.88
C ALA A 230 6.64 9.19 44.58
N GLY A 231 7.76 9.13 43.86
CA GLY A 231 9.01 8.58 44.37
C GLY A 231 9.16 7.06 44.29
N THR A 232 8.18 6.32 43.76
CA THR A 232 8.33 4.86 43.62
C THR A 232 9.40 4.50 42.59
N ARG A 233 10.14 3.41 42.85
CA ARG A 233 11.15 2.86 41.94
C ARG A 233 10.50 1.85 41.00
N PHE A 234 10.61 2.10 39.70
CA PHE A 234 10.19 1.13 38.69
C PHE A 234 11.18 -0.02 38.56
N ILE A 235 10.64 -1.20 38.30
CA ILE A 235 11.37 -2.45 38.07
C ILE A 235 11.10 -2.85 36.62
N GLU A 236 12.16 -3.13 35.87
CA GLU A 236 12.04 -3.78 34.56
C GLU A 236 12.40 -5.26 34.70
N LYS A 237 11.63 -6.14 34.03
CA LYS A 237 11.92 -7.57 33.92
C LYS A 237 11.78 -8.00 32.48
N SER A 238 12.80 -8.62 31.94
CA SER A 238 12.77 -9.19 30.60
C SER A 238 13.26 -10.64 30.61
N GLY A 239 12.88 -11.40 29.58
CA GLY A 239 13.25 -12.80 29.47
C GLY A 239 12.71 -13.45 28.20
N ALA A 240 13.24 -14.62 27.88
CA ALA A 240 12.71 -15.49 26.84
C ALA A 240 12.08 -16.73 27.50
N PHE A 241 10.99 -17.22 26.93
CA PHE A 241 10.31 -18.41 27.42
C PHE A 241 9.70 -19.21 26.27
N LEU A 242 9.56 -20.50 26.52
CA LEU A 242 8.82 -21.43 25.68
C LEU A 242 7.46 -21.64 26.33
N VAL A 243 6.38 -21.61 25.54
CA VAL A 243 5.03 -21.80 26.07
C VAL A 243 4.26 -22.85 25.28
N ASN A 244 3.50 -23.66 26.03
CA ASN A 244 2.52 -24.59 25.49
C ASN A 244 1.14 -24.00 25.68
N THR A 245 0.42 -23.72 24.59
CA THR A 245 -0.97 -23.26 24.67
C THR A 245 -1.93 -24.41 24.90
N ASN A 246 -3.02 -24.14 25.61
CA ASN A 246 -4.16 -25.05 25.69
C ASN A 246 -4.90 -25.17 24.34
N GLY A 247 -5.98 -25.95 24.31
CA GLY A 247 -6.83 -26.16 23.14
C GLY A 247 -7.48 -24.89 22.57
N SER A 248 -7.41 -23.76 23.28
CA SER A 248 -7.95 -22.46 22.85
C SER A 248 -6.86 -21.46 22.42
N GLY A 249 -5.57 -21.85 22.39
CA GLY A 249 -4.48 -20.93 22.06
C GLY A 249 -4.04 -20.02 23.21
N ASP A 250 -4.44 -20.34 24.45
CA ASP A 250 -4.12 -19.56 25.66
C ASP A 250 -3.05 -20.27 26.51
N ALA A 251 -2.10 -19.49 27.04
CA ALA A 251 -1.07 -19.96 27.94
C ALA A 251 -0.72 -18.92 29.02
N GLY A 252 -0.35 -19.38 30.21
CA GLY A 252 0.18 -18.54 31.30
C GLY A 252 1.70 -18.56 31.36
N TYR A 253 2.30 -17.44 31.77
CA TYR A 253 3.71 -17.38 32.18
C TYR A 253 3.85 -16.65 33.52
N THR A 254 4.69 -17.18 34.41
CA THR A 254 4.98 -16.62 35.73
C THR A 254 6.33 -15.92 35.69
N TYR A 255 6.40 -14.67 36.14
CA TYR A 255 7.68 -13.95 36.22
C TYR A 255 8.65 -14.68 37.19
N PRO A 256 9.97 -14.71 36.93
CA PRO A 256 10.95 -15.32 37.84
C PRO A 256 10.90 -14.76 39.26
N THR A 257 10.46 -13.51 39.42
CA THR A 257 10.05 -12.91 40.69
C THR A 257 8.78 -12.08 40.45
N PRO A 258 7.81 -12.04 41.39
CA PRO A 258 6.68 -11.11 41.30
C PRO A 258 7.12 -9.64 41.35
N PHE A 259 6.30 -8.75 40.81
CA PHE A 259 6.39 -7.32 41.10
C PHE A 259 5.80 -7.02 42.50
N PRO A 260 6.43 -6.18 43.34
CA PRO A 260 5.96 -5.95 44.70
C PRO A 260 4.56 -5.34 44.81
N ASN A 261 4.24 -4.37 43.94
CA ASN A 261 3.03 -3.56 44.02
C ASN A 261 2.14 -3.70 42.77
N GLY A 262 2.74 -3.83 41.58
CA GLY A 262 1.96 -3.85 40.35
C GLY A 262 2.73 -4.03 39.03
N VAL A 263 1.98 -4.03 37.93
CA VAL A 263 2.53 -4.06 36.56
C VAL A 263 1.88 -2.97 35.74
N LEU A 264 2.71 -2.15 35.08
CA LEU A 264 2.28 -1.02 34.27
C LEU A 264 2.11 -1.43 32.79
N SER A 265 3.03 -2.24 32.28
CA SER A 265 3.05 -2.71 30.89
C SER A 265 3.83 -4.02 30.73
N ILE A 266 3.56 -4.75 29.64
CA ILE A 266 4.34 -5.91 29.23
C ILE A 266 4.41 -6.06 27.71
N GLU A 267 5.49 -5.63 27.10
CA GLU A 267 5.76 -5.93 25.70
C GLU A 267 6.00 -7.45 25.51
N LEU A 268 5.43 -8.02 24.45
CA LEU A 268 5.59 -9.43 24.07
C LEU A 268 5.95 -9.54 22.59
N GLN A 269 6.95 -10.36 22.28
CA GLN A 269 7.41 -10.61 20.92
C GLN A 269 7.63 -12.11 20.70
N ARG A 270 7.00 -12.69 19.68
CA ARG A 270 7.29 -14.07 19.23
C ARG A 270 8.64 -14.09 18.49
N ARG A 271 9.47 -15.11 18.73
CA ARG A 271 10.81 -15.25 18.12
C ARG A 271 10.87 -16.13 16.87
N ASP A 272 9.82 -16.88 16.57
CA ASP A 272 9.76 -17.78 15.41
C ASP A 272 8.53 -17.48 14.54
N PHE A 273 8.77 -17.35 13.23
CA PHE A 273 7.75 -17.11 12.20
C PHE A 273 7.80 -18.17 11.09
N SER A 274 8.66 -19.19 11.21
CA SER A 274 9.00 -20.12 10.11
C SER A 274 7.88 -21.08 9.72
N ASN A 275 6.97 -21.43 10.64
CA ASN A 275 5.99 -22.51 10.45
C ASN A 275 4.52 -22.05 10.34
N TYR A 276 4.22 -20.77 10.61
CA TYR A 276 2.86 -20.25 10.60
C TYR A 276 2.86 -18.81 10.09
N GLY A 277 2.07 -18.56 9.03
CA GLY A 277 1.93 -17.22 8.45
C GLY A 277 1.59 -16.17 9.51
N ALA A 278 2.15 -14.96 9.37
CA ALA A 278 2.35 -14.01 10.48
C ALA A 278 1.07 -13.34 11.05
N THR A 279 -0.11 -13.95 10.89
CA THR A 279 -1.37 -13.51 11.48
C THR A 279 -1.55 -14.09 12.88
N ILE A 280 -0.66 -13.73 13.82
CA ILE A 280 -0.96 -13.79 15.26
C ILE A 280 -0.96 -12.37 15.81
N GLN A 281 -2.17 -11.83 15.93
CA GLN A 281 -2.41 -10.67 16.76
C GLN A 281 -2.33 -11.13 18.22
N ILE A 282 -1.31 -10.69 18.98
CA ILE A 282 -1.25 -10.94 20.43
C ILE A 282 -2.34 -10.10 21.08
N LEU A 283 -3.57 -10.63 21.12
CA LEU A 283 -4.69 -9.96 21.77
C LEU A 283 -4.50 -10.04 23.28
N ASN A 284 -4.27 -8.87 23.87
CA ASN A 284 -4.54 -8.58 25.28
C ASN A 284 -3.95 -9.59 26.27
N ALA A 285 -2.66 -9.41 26.61
CA ALA A 285 -2.08 -9.94 27.85
C ALA A 285 -2.83 -9.49 29.14
N THR A 286 -3.78 -8.56 29.00
CA THR A 286 -4.64 -8.01 30.06
C THR A 286 -5.72 -8.95 30.58
N GLN A 287 -6.08 -10.04 29.89
CA GLN A 287 -7.13 -10.93 30.42
C GLN A 287 -6.74 -11.64 31.73
N THR A 288 -5.44 -11.75 32.05
CA THR A 288 -4.99 -11.94 33.45
C THR A 288 -3.56 -11.43 33.63
N LEU A 289 -3.33 -10.13 33.42
CA LEU A 289 -2.10 -9.51 33.92
C LEU A 289 -2.17 -9.48 35.46
N SER A 290 -1.11 -9.91 36.13
CA SER A 290 -1.00 -9.91 37.59
C SER A 290 0.41 -9.50 38.01
N VAL A 291 0.63 -9.23 39.30
CA VAL A 291 1.97 -9.01 39.85
C VAL A 291 2.92 -10.21 39.66
N ALA A 292 2.39 -11.43 39.57
CA ALA A 292 3.17 -12.66 39.51
C ALA A 292 3.25 -13.27 38.10
N SER A 293 2.31 -12.95 37.21
CA SER A 293 2.12 -13.65 35.95
C SER A 293 1.40 -12.80 34.90
N PHE A 294 1.45 -13.26 33.67
CA PHE A 294 0.59 -12.79 32.58
C PHE A 294 0.10 -13.99 31.76
N ARG A 295 -0.84 -13.74 30.85
CA ARG A 295 -1.30 -14.72 29.87
C ARG A 295 -1.02 -14.24 28.45
N VAL A 296 -0.86 -15.18 27.54
CA VAL A 296 -0.70 -14.97 26.10
C VAL A 296 -1.84 -15.70 25.42
N TYR A 297 -2.57 -15.02 24.53
CA TYR A 297 -3.66 -15.59 23.76
C TYR A 297 -3.40 -15.46 22.27
N GLN A 298 -3.54 -16.57 21.54
CA GLN A 298 -3.54 -16.62 20.09
C GLN A 298 -4.99 -16.73 19.57
N PRO A 299 -5.56 -15.66 18.97
CA PRO A 299 -6.85 -15.76 18.31
C PRO A 299 -6.75 -16.69 17.08
N GLY A 300 -7.79 -17.49 16.85
CA GLY A 300 -7.90 -18.34 15.66
C GLY A 300 -8.26 -19.79 15.96
N GLY A 301 -8.19 -20.24 17.22
CA GLY A 301 -8.79 -21.51 17.67
C GLY A 301 -8.17 -22.80 17.09
N ALA A 302 -7.23 -22.72 16.16
CA ALA A 302 -6.36 -23.83 15.78
C ALA A 302 -5.34 -24.04 16.91
N PRO A 303 -5.47 -25.09 17.72
CA PRO A 303 -4.54 -25.27 18.83
C PRO A 303 -3.15 -25.63 18.29
N LEU A 304 -2.10 -25.14 18.93
CA LEU A 304 -0.69 -25.48 18.65
C LEU A 304 -0.35 -26.94 19.06
N THR A 305 -1.31 -27.85 18.95
CA THR A 305 -1.28 -29.28 19.33
C THR A 305 -0.20 -30.13 18.66
N GLY A 306 0.47 -29.60 17.64
CA GLY A 306 1.62 -30.26 17.00
C GLY A 306 3.00 -29.72 17.41
N VAL A 307 3.06 -28.57 18.09
CA VAL A 307 4.34 -27.88 18.36
C VAL A 307 4.42 -27.50 19.83
N ASN A 308 4.95 -28.43 20.63
CA ASN A 308 5.44 -28.10 21.96
C ASN A 308 6.47 -26.97 21.83
N ASN A 309 6.34 -25.93 22.65
CA ASN A 309 7.24 -24.77 22.76
C ASN A 309 7.15 -23.71 21.65
N VAL A 310 6.18 -22.78 21.73
CA VAL A 310 6.27 -21.51 20.99
C VAL A 310 7.23 -20.55 21.71
N PRO A 311 8.27 -20.02 21.04
CA PRO A 311 9.25 -19.13 21.68
C PRO A 311 8.78 -17.68 21.69
N PHE A 312 8.72 -17.11 22.89
CA PHE A 312 8.43 -15.71 23.15
C PHE A 312 9.58 -15.02 23.89
N THR A 313 9.65 -13.70 23.72
CA THR A 313 10.34 -12.77 24.62
C THR A 313 9.34 -11.82 25.24
N TYR A 314 9.59 -11.42 26.48
CA TYR A 314 8.83 -10.37 27.16
C TYR A 314 9.73 -9.26 27.71
N ARG A 315 9.13 -8.08 27.87
CA ARG A 315 9.69 -6.96 28.63
C ARG A 315 8.55 -6.31 29.43
N ALA A 316 8.52 -6.57 30.73
CA ALA A 316 7.53 -6.04 31.65
C ALA A 316 8.10 -4.91 32.51
N ILE A 317 7.32 -3.85 32.71
CA ILE A 317 7.63 -2.75 33.62
C ILE A 317 6.58 -2.74 34.72
N GLY A 318 7.05 -2.70 35.96
CA GLY A 318 6.22 -2.69 37.16
C GLY A 318 6.95 -2.00 38.30
N TRP A 319 6.53 -2.29 39.52
CA TRP A 319 6.89 -1.60 40.76
C TRP A 319 6.45 -2.41 41.97
#